data_AF-A0AAI9X1W6-F1
#
_entry.id   AF-A0AAI9X1W6-F1
#
_cell.length_a   1.000
_cell.length_b   1.000
_cell.length_c   1.000
_cell.angle_alpha   90.00
_cell.angle_beta   90.00
_cell.angle_gamma   90.00
#
_symmetry.space_group_name_H-M   'P 1'
#
loop_
_entity.id
_entity.type
_entity.pdbx_description
1 polymer ?
#
loop_
_entity_poly.entity_id
_entity_poly.type
_entity_poly.pdbx_seq_one_letter_code
_entity_poly.pdbx_strand_id
1 'polypeptide(L)'
;MSRPRNPFAEPPVPLDPISEWRTWQALSIIYTVMLNRQIRRRWVLEHKCMEDRPLSERFRPVIFLEAVPTIHKPSSTTKNQINNPFNTSTMSKLRTKVEFLRARVEKGKELASQIERRMVQSPRIEYPTHFCHTCVESGEGVEVLLTKCGHRVCRTCLGYGIDEAGVYECSICFAPAEFVARNLLLMTKACLEKVSSTVSKGREIGMGIAKKKGEGSGRDVGLSPPIVNLR
;
A
#
# COMPACT_ATOMS: atom_id res chain seq x y z
N MET A 1 -17.41 2.86 50.49
CA MET A 1 -16.99 4.20 50.03
C MET A 1 -17.25 4.29 48.54
N SER A 2 -18.36 4.91 48.14
CA SER A 2 -18.78 5.03 46.73
C SER A 2 -18.32 6.38 46.19
N ARG A 3 -17.55 6.39 45.09
CA ARG A 3 -17.11 7.63 44.44
C ARG A 3 -18.34 8.43 43.95
N PRO A 4 -18.37 9.76 44.13
CA PRO A 4 -19.44 10.58 43.56
C PRO A 4 -19.34 10.55 42.02
N ARG A 5 -20.47 10.29 41.35
CA ARG A 5 -20.59 10.44 39.89
C ARG A 5 -20.44 11.92 39.56
N ASN A 6 -19.53 12.25 38.65
CA ASN A 6 -19.37 13.60 38.14
C ASN A 6 -20.67 14.03 37.41
N PRO A 7 -21.42 15.03 37.90
CA PRO A 7 -22.70 15.44 37.32
C PRO A 7 -22.55 16.22 36.01
N PHE A 8 -21.33 16.48 35.54
CA PHE A 8 -21.04 17.27 34.33
C PHE A 8 -20.41 16.49 33.17
N ALA A 9 -20.48 15.16 33.18
CA ALA A 9 -20.12 14.38 31.99
C ALA A 9 -21.32 14.34 31.02
N GLU A 10 -21.83 15.50 30.61
CA GLU A 10 -22.74 15.55 29.46
C GLU A 10 -21.96 15.05 28.23
N PRO A 11 -22.54 14.13 27.43
CA PRO A 11 -21.90 13.71 26.20
C PRO A 11 -21.73 14.94 25.30
N PRO A 12 -20.58 15.07 24.60
CA PRO A 12 -20.35 16.21 23.73
C PRO A 12 -21.49 16.35 22.72
N VAL A 13 -22.05 17.55 22.62
CA VAL A 13 -23.14 17.85 21.69
C VAL A 13 -22.69 17.45 20.28
N PRO A 14 -23.43 16.57 19.58
CA PRO A 14 -23.05 16.15 18.23
C PRO A 14 -23.04 17.37 17.30
N LEU A 15 -21.99 17.48 16.48
CA LEU A 15 -21.93 18.48 15.43
C LEU A 15 -23.13 18.33 14.49
N ASP A 16 -23.63 19.43 13.93
CA ASP A 16 -24.61 19.33 12.86
C ASP A 16 -24.01 18.58 11.66
N PRO A 17 -24.81 17.82 10.89
CA PRO A 17 -24.29 16.97 9.82
C PRO A 17 -23.47 17.71 8.76
N ILE A 18 -23.74 19.00 8.54
CA ILE A 18 -22.99 19.83 7.58
C ILE A 18 -21.61 20.16 8.15
N SER A 19 -21.54 20.59 9.40
CA SER A 19 -20.27 20.87 10.09
C SER A 19 -19.43 19.61 10.22
N GLU A 20 -20.04 18.46 10.54
CA GLU A 20 -19.32 17.20 10.61
C GLU A 20 -18.72 16.82 9.24
N TRP A 21 -19.53 16.85 8.18
CA TRP A 21 -19.07 16.59 6.82
C TRP A 21 -17.95 17.55 6.39
N ARG A 22 -18.08 18.85 6.67
CA ARG A 22 -17.05 19.86 6.38
C ARG A 22 -15.75 19.57 7.12
N THR A 23 -15.84 19.14 8.38
CA THR A 23 -14.67 18.77 9.19
C THR A 23 -13.91 17.63 8.54
N TRP A 24 -14.60 16.56 8.16
CA TRP A 24 -13.98 15.42 7.50
C TRP A 24 -13.42 15.75 6.10
N GLN A 25 -14.10 16.60 5.33
CA GLN A 25 -13.57 17.12 4.05
C GLN A 25 -12.27 17.92 4.27
N ALA A 26 -12.27 18.83 5.24
CA ALA A 26 -11.09 19.63 5.57
C ALA A 26 -9.92 18.73 5.98
N LEU A 27 -10.16 17.72 6.83
CA LEU A 27 -9.15 16.73 7.20
C LEU A 27 -8.60 15.98 5.99
N SER A 28 -9.46 15.59 5.04
CA SER A 28 -9.01 14.91 3.82
C SER A 28 -8.05 15.79 2.99
N ILE A 29 -8.32 17.09 2.90
CA ILE A 29 -7.47 18.06 2.20
C ILE A 29 -6.15 18.23 2.93
N ILE A 30 -6.20 18.48 4.25
CA ILE A 30 -5.01 18.66 5.09
C ILE A 30 -4.09 17.45 4.97
N TYR A 31 -4.61 16.24 5.15
CA TYR A 31 -3.78 15.03 5.06
C TYR A 31 -3.28 14.76 3.65
N THR A 32 -4.03 15.10 2.60
CA THR A 32 -3.53 14.99 1.22
C THR A 32 -2.34 15.94 0.98
N VAL A 33 -2.43 17.18 1.46
CA VAL A 33 -1.32 18.14 1.39
C VAL A 33 -0.11 17.64 2.18
N MET A 34 -0.32 17.14 3.40
CA MET A 34 0.74 16.57 4.22
C MET A 34 1.39 15.34 3.55
N LEU A 35 0.60 14.49 2.92
CA LEU A 35 1.07 13.31 2.20
C LEU A 35 1.97 13.73 1.03
N ASN A 36 1.50 14.66 0.21
CA ASN A 36 2.29 15.20 -0.90
C ASN A 36 3.60 15.85 -0.43
N ARG A 37 3.62 16.49 0.74
CA ARG A 37 4.87 16.97 1.35
C ARG A 37 5.82 15.83 1.72
N GLN A 38 5.33 14.74 2.32
CA GLN A 38 6.17 13.58 2.64
C GLN A 38 6.69 12.87 1.39
N ILE A 39 5.86 12.75 0.34
CA ILE A 39 6.27 12.17 -0.95
C ILE A 39 7.39 13.01 -1.58
N ARG A 40 7.25 14.34 -1.60
CA ARG A 40 8.31 15.25 -2.08
C ARG A 40 9.58 15.14 -1.25
N ARG A 41 9.46 15.12 0.08
CA ARG A 41 10.62 14.95 0.97
C ARG A 41 11.36 13.65 0.68
N ARG A 42 10.66 12.52 0.59
CA ARG A 42 11.25 11.23 0.23
C ARG A 42 11.94 11.29 -1.12
N TRP A 43 11.29 11.88 -2.13
CA TRP A 43 11.86 12.03 -3.47
C TRP A 43 13.18 12.82 -3.46
N VAL A 44 13.25 13.95 -2.73
CA VAL A 44 14.49 14.73 -2.58
C VAL A 44 15.60 13.92 -1.91
N LEU A 45 15.28 13.20 -0.83
CA LEU A 45 16.24 12.35 -0.12
C LEU A 45 16.77 11.22 -1.03
N GLU A 46 15.87 10.61 -1.81
CA GLU A 46 16.25 9.58 -2.77
C GLU A 46 17.16 10.15 -3.86
N HIS A 47 16.84 11.31 -4.42
CA HIS A 47 17.72 11.99 -5.37
C HIS A 47 19.09 12.30 -4.80
N LYS A 48 19.15 12.84 -3.58
CA LYS A 48 20.40 13.15 -2.88
C LYS A 48 21.28 11.90 -2.69
N CYS A 49 20.67 10.74 -2.42
CA CYS A 49 21.42 9.48 -2.30
C CYS A 49 22.04 9.00 -3.63
N MET A 50 21.54 9.48 -4.78
CA MET A 50 22.00 9.07 -6.11
C MET A 50 22.86 10.14 -6.80
N GLU A 51 23.03 11.31 -6.20
CA GLU A 51 23.71 12.47 -6.79
C GLU A 51 25.17 12.17 -7.14
N ASP A 52 25.88 11.47 -6.24
CA ASP A 52 27.29 11.12 -6.39
C ASP A 52 27.53 9.77 -7.07
N ARG A 53 26.47 9.01 -7.37
CA ARG A 53 26.61 7.67 -7.96
C ARG A 53 26.83 7.73 -9.48
N PRO A 54 27.58 6.80 -10.09
CA PRO A 54 27.66 6.67 -11.53
C PRO A 54 26.28 6.49 -12.16
N LEU A 55 26.06 7.03 -13.38
CA LEU A 55 24.76 6.95 -14.06
C LEU A 55 24.24 5.51 -14.21
N SER A 56 25.13 4.54 -14.38
CA SER A 56 24.82 3.11 -14.46
C SER A 56 24.21 2.53 -13.18
N GLU A 57 24.48 3.16 -12.03
CA GLU A 57 23.99 2.73 -10.71
C GLU A 57 22.78 3.54 -10.24
N ARG A 58 22.43 4.63 -10.94
CA ARG A 58 21.29 5.47 -10.56
C ARG A 58 19.98 4.77 -10.92
N PHE A 59 19.18 4.44 -9.92
CA PHE A 59 17.75 4.28 -10.14
C PHE A 59 17.11 5.66 -10.33
N ARG A 60 16.04 5.74 -11.13
CA ARG A 60 15.25 6.96 -11.30
C ARG A 60 14.17 7.02 -10.20
N PRO A 61 14.25 7.95 -9.23
CA PRO A 61 13.19 8.12 -8.26
C PRO A 61 11.92 8.59 -8.98
N VAL A 62 10.82 7.88 -8.79
CA VAL A 62 9.52 8.24 -9.38
C VAL A 62 8.68 8.92 -8.31
N ILE A 63 8.00 10.01 -8.69
CA ILE A 63 7.09 10.75 -7.83
C ILE A 63 5.66 10.66 -8.34
N PHE A 64 4.74 10.23 -7.49
CA PHE A 64 3.31 10.25 -7.74
C PHE A 64 2.65 11.09 -6.65
N LEU A 65 2.10 12.24 -7.00
CA LEU A 65 1.39 13.11 -6.06
C LEU A 65 -0.10 12.84 -6.14
N GLU A 66 -0.75 12.88 -4.98
CA GLU A 66 -2.20 12.77 -4.88
C GLU A 66 -2.86 14.10 -5.28
N ALA A 67 -3.97 14.02 -6.02
CA ALA A 67 -4.77 15.19 -6.32
C ALA A 67 -5.38 15.74 -5.02
N VAL A 68 -5.12 17.03 -4.73
CA VAL A 68 -5.69 17.69 -3.55
C VAL A 68 -7.17 17.95 -3.80
N PRO A 69 -8.09 17.40 -2.97
CA PRO A 69 -9.51 17.65 -3.12
C PRO A 69 -9.85 19.13 -2.94
N THR A 70 -10.90 19.60 -3.63
CA THR A 70 -11.46 20.93 -3.45
C THR A 70 -12.70 20.88 -2.56
N ILE A 71 -12.90 21.87 -1.70
CA ILE A 71 -14.11 21.97 -0.88
C ILE A 71 -15.26 22.41 -1.77
N HIS A 72 -16.22 21.53 -2.00
CA HIS A 72 -17.47 21.88 -2.69
C HIS A 72 -18.56 22.20 -1.68
N LYS A 73 -19.47 23.12 -2.02
CA LYS A 73 -20.69 23.33 -1.24
C LYS A 73 -21.54 22.07 -1.38
N PRO A 74 -22.00 21.43 -0.28
CA PRO A 74 -22.88 20.28 -0.39
C PRO A 74 -24.16 20.71 -1.12
N SER A 75 -24.56 19.96 -2.15
CA SER A 75 -25.79 20.23 -2.89
C SER A 75 -26.96 20.03 -1.95
N SER A 76 -27.63 21.13 -1.57
CA SER A 76 -28.81 21.12 -0.71
C SER A 76 -30.09 20.68 -1.45
N THR A 77 -29.98 20.33 -2.73
CA THR A 77 -31.13 20.28 -3.65
C THR A 77 -31.69 18.87 -3.88
N THR A 78 -31.09 17.82 -3.32
CA THR A 78 -31.54 16.44 -3.57
C THR A 78 -32.49 15.95 -2.48
N LYS A 79 -33.80 16.02 -2.76
CA LYS A 79 -34.86 15.32 -2.02
C LYS A 79 -34.70 13.78 -2.03
N ASN A 80 -33.74 13.25 -2.78
CA ASN A 80 -33.43 11.82 -2.87
C ASN A 80 -32.36 11.43 -1.84
N GLN A 81 -32.72 10.60 -0.85
CA GLN A 81 -31.83 10.06 0.19
C GLN A 81 -30.55 9.38 -0.36
N ILE A 82 -30.61 8.86 -1.59
CA ILE A 82 -29.52 8.11 -2.24
C ILE A 82 -28.29 9.00 -2.51
N ASN A 83 -28.48 10.29 -2.81
CA ASN A 83 -27.40 11.23 -3.12
C ASN A 83 -27.12 12.23 -1.98
N ASN A 84 -27.60 11.93 -0.77
CA ASN A 84 -27.35 12.78 0.38
C ASN A 84 -25.88 12.63 0.83
N PRO A 85 -25.04 13.69 0.76
CA PRO A 85 -23.64 13.63 1.17
C PRO A 85 -23.47 13.35 2.68
N PHE A 86 -24.54 13.51 3.45
CA PHE A 86 -24.58 13.29 4.90
C PHE A 86 -25.06 11.89 5.29
N ASN A 87 -25.35 11.01 4.32
CA ASN A 87 -25.78 9.64 4.66
C ASN A 87 -24.64 8.85 5.33
N THR A 88 -25.01 7.88 6.16
CA THR A 88 -24.05 7.10 6.97
C THR A 88 -22.99 6.40 6.13
N SER A 89 -23.35 5.91 4.94
CA SER A 89 -22.40 5.24 4.04
C SER A 89 -21.35 6.21 3.46
N THR A 90 -21.76 7.39 3.00
CA THR A 90 -20.85 8.41 2.45
C THR A 90 -19.95 8.97 3.54
N MET A 91 -20.51 9.23 4.72
CA MET A 91 -19.74 9.66 5.89
C MET A 91 -18.74 8.60 6.33
N SER A 92 -19.14 7.32 6.37
CA SER A 92 -18.22 6.21 6.66
C SER A 92 -17.08 6.13 5.64
N LYS A 93 -17.38 6.19 4.34
CA LYS A 93 -16.35 6.23 3.28
C LYS A 93 -15.39 7.41 3.44
N LEU A 94 -15.90 8.59 3.78
CA LEU A 94 -15.09 9.78 3.99
C LEU A 94 -14.18 9.64 5.22
N ARG A 95 -14.70 9.13 6.34
CA ARG A 95 -13.91 8.85 7.55
C ARG A 95 -12.80 7.84 7.26
N THR A 96 -13.13 6.71 6.65
CA THR A 96 -12.18 5.68 6.24
C THR A 96 -11.10 6.25 5.31
N LYS A 97 -11.47 7.08 4.34
CA LYS A 97 -10.51 7.79 3.48
C LYS A 97 -9.56 8.68 4.30
N VAL A 98 -10.08 9.43 5.26
CA VAL A 98 -9.27 10.30 6.13
C VAL A 98 -8.31 9.48 6.99
N GLU A 99 -8.77 8.37 7.56
CA GLU A 99 -7.94 7.43 8.32
C GLU A 99 -6.82 6.86 7.47
N PHE A 100 -7.12 6.44 6.24
CA PHE A 100 -6.11 5.97 5.27
C PHE A 100 -5.10 7.06 4.91
N LEU A 101 -5.55 8.27 4.60
CA LEU A 101 -4.65 9.39 4.32
C LEU A 101 -3.73 9.68 5.51
N ARG A 102 -4.27 9.67 6.73
CA ARG A 102 -3.49 9.86 7.95
C ARG A 102 -2.44 8.75 8.12
N ALA A 103 -2.83 7.49 7.99
CA ALA A 103 -1.90 6.36 8.06
C ALA A 103 -0.77 6.47 7.03
N ARG A 104 -1.12 6.86 5.79
CA ARG A 104 -0.14 7.12 4.72
C ARG A 104 0.81 8.27 5.03
N VAL A 105 0.32 9.34 5.64
CA VAL A 105 1.16 10.46 6.09
C VAL A 105 2.16 10.01 7.14
N GLU A 106 1.71 9.29 8.18
CA GLU A 106 2.59 8.79 9.23
C GLU A 106 3.61 7.80 8.67
N LYS A 107 3.17 6.92 7.76
CA LYS A 107 4.10 6.02 7.08
C LYS A 107 5.13 6.78 6.24
N GLY A 108 4.71 7.81 5.51
CA GLY A 108 5.62 8.67 4.74
C GLY A 108 6.67 9.36 5.62
N LYS A 109 6.29 9.82 6.81
CA LYS A 109 7.23 10.39 7.79
C LYS A 109 8.25 9.34 8.26
N GLU A 110 7.78 8.15 8.62
CA GLU A 110 8.65 7.03 9.03
C GLU A 110 9.69 6.73 7.94
N LEU A 111 9.26 6.59 6.69
CA LEU A 111 10.15 6.29 5.57
C LEU A 111 11.19 7.38 5.33
N ALA A 112 10.79 8.65 5.33
CA ALA A 112 11.72 9.76 5.14
C ALA A 112 12.75 9.82 6.28
N SER A 113 12.30 9.68 7.53
CA SER A 113 13.19 9.62 8.69
C SER A 113 14.11 8.40 8.66
N GLN A 114 13.67 7.26 8.13
CA GLN A 114 14.54 6.10 7.96
C GLN A 114 15.63 6.33 6.92
N ILE A 115 15.33 6.98 5.79
CA ILE A 115 16.35 7.32 4.80
C ILE A 115 17.40 8.24 5.46
N GLU A 116 16.96 9.30 6.13
CA GLU A 116 17.86 10.24 6.82
C GLU A 116 18.76 9.54 7.84
N ARG A 117 18.20 8.67 8.70
CA ARG A 117 18.97 7.89 9.68
C ARG A 117 20.03 7.02 9.00
N ARG A 118 19.65 6.30 7.95
CA ARG A 118 20.55 5.41 7.21
C ARG A 118 21.65 6.16 6.46
N MET A 119 21.38 7.39 6.00
CA MET A 119 22.38 8.24 5.33
C MET A 119 23.53 8.67 6.24
N VAL A 120 23.30 8.78 7.55
CA VAL A 120 24.30 9.23 8.55
C VAL A 120 24.82 8.10 9.45
N GLN A 121 24.42 6.86 9.18
CA GLN A 121 24.76 5.72 10.02
C GLN A 121 26.23 5.30 9.84
N SER A 122 26.82 4.78 10.93
CA SER A 122 28.14 4.16 10.96
C SER A 122 28.01 2.73 11.53
N PRO A 123 28.45 1.67 10.82
CA PRO A 123 29.08 1.69 9.49
C PRO A 123 28.12 2.17 8.39
N ARG A 124 28.69 2.66 7.28
CA ARG A 124 27.94 3.29 6.20
C ARG A 124 27.07 2.25 5.49
N ILE A 125 25.77 2.50 5.43
CA ILE A 125 24.84 1.74 4.58
C ILE A 125 25.10 2.13 3.14
N GLU A 126 25.27 1.12 2.27
CA GLU A 126 25.63 1.36 0.88
C GLU A 126 24.44 2.02 0.15
N TYR A 127 23.24 1.48 0.34
CA TYR A 127 22.02 1.98 -0.28
C TYR A 127 20.98 2.40 0.78
N PRO A 128 21.07 3.63 1.35
CA PRO A 128 20.18 4.10 2.42
C PRO A 128 18.68 4.06 2.09
N THR A 129 18.34 4.05 0.80
CA THR A 129 16.98 4.06 0.26
C THR A 129 16.46 2.66 -0.11
N HIS A 130 17.34 1.64 -0.09
CA HIS A 130 17.03 0.26 -0.44
C HIS A 130 16.60 -0.51 0.81
N PHE A 131 15.33 -0.38 1.17
CA PHE A 131 14.73 -1.10 2.30
C PHE A 131 13.25 -1.31 2.07
N CYS A 132 12.67 -2.27 2.78
CA CYS A 132 11.24 -2.55 2.72
C CYS A 132 10.46 -1.37 3.31
N HIS A 133 9.60 -0.74 2.53
CA HIS A 133 8.76 0.34 3.02
C HIS A 133 7.68 -0.15 3.98
N THR A 134 7.36 -1.44 4.04
CA THR A 134 6.39 -1.98 5.00
C THR A 134 7.03 -2.21 6.37
N CYS A 135 8.07 -3.05 6.46
CA CYS A 135 8.68 -3.46 7.73
C CYS A 135 10.01 -2.77 8.05
N VAL A 136 10.45 -1.82 7.23
CA VAL A 136 11.73 -1.08 7.36
C VAL A 136 13.00 -1.93 7.39
N GLU A 137 12.91 -3.22 7.05
CA GLU A 137 14.05 -4.14 6.93
C GLU A 137 15.01 -3.73 5.81
N SER A 138 16.31 -3.84 6.05
CA SER A 138 17.33 -3.42 5.08
C SER A 138 17.38 -4.33 3.86
N GLY A 139 17.44 -3.73 2.66
CA GLY A 139 17.58 -4.47 1.41
C GLY A 139 18.97 -5.09 1.17
N GLU A 140 19.92 -4.85 2.08
CA GLU A 140 21.20 -5.57 2.11
C GLU A 140 21.04 -7.02 2.62
N GLY A 141 20.03 -7.27 3.47
CA GLY A 141 19.76 -8.59 4.04
C GLY A 141 18.56 -9.32 3.41
N VAL A 142 17.72 -8.62 2.65
CA VAL A 142 16.54 -9.19 2.00
C VAL A 142 16.35 -8.64 0.59
N GLU A 143 15.76 -9.45 -0.29
CA GLU A 143 15.36 -8.97 -1.61
C GLU A 143 14.17 -8.03 -1.50
N VAL A 144 14.34 -6.81 -1.99
CA VAL A 144 13.35 -5.74 -1.99
C VAL A 144 12.93 -5.44 -3.42
N LEU A 145 11.62 -5.50 -3.67
CA LEU A 145 11.00 -5.31 -4.97
C LEU A 145 10.39 -3.93 -5.08
N LEU A 146 10.52 -3.28 -6.23
CA LEU A 146 9.90 -1.99 -6.52
C LEU A 146 8.54 -2.20 -7.19
N THR A 147 7.48 -1.68 -6.57
CA THR A 147 6.13 -1.64 -7.13
C THR A 147 5.96 -0.48 -8.11
N LYS A 148 5.00 -0.59 -9.03
CA LYS A 148 4.62 0.51 -9.95
C LYS A 148 4.10 1.74 -9.20
N CYS A 149 3.54 1.57 -8.00
CA CYS A 149 3.14 2.69 -7.15
C CYS A 149 4.32 3.36 -6.42
N GLY A 150 5.56 2.94 -6.69
CA GLY A 150 6.79 3.55 -6.16
C GLY A 150 7.16 3.12 -4.75
N HIS A 151 6.46 2.13 -4.17
CA HIS A 151 6.80 1.54 -2.88
C HIS A 151 7.72 0.33 -3.04
N ARG A 152 8.62 0.17 -2.09
CA ARG A 152 9.55 -0.97 -2.03
C ARG A 152 9.05 -1.98 -1.01
N VAL A 153 9.00 -3.27 -1.34
CA VAL A 153 8.49 -4.32 -0.44
C VAL A 153 9.40 -5.54 -0.47
N CYS A 154 9.73 -6.11 0.70
CA CYS A 154 10.49 -7.35 0.76
C CYS A 154 9.61 -8.57 0.48
N ARG A 155 10.22 -9.70 0.10
CA ARG A 155 9.49 -10.96 -0.16
C ARG A 155 8.60 -11.41 0.99
N THR A 156 9.03 -11.21 2.24
CA THR A 156 8.24 -11.57 3.42
C THR A 156 6.96 -10.75 3.51
N CYS A 157 7.05 -9.42 3.38
CA CYS A 157 5.87 -8.55 3.38
C CYS A 157 4.99 -8.74 2.13
N LEU A 158 5.59 -9.11 0.99
CA LEU A 158 4.85 -9.49 -0.20
C LEU A 158 3.95 -10.70 0.07
N GLY A 159 4.47 -11.75 0.73
CA GLY A 159 3.68 -12.94 1.05
C GLY A 159 2.45 -12.67 1.93
N TYR A 160 2.50 -11.64 2.78
CA TYR A 160 1.36 -11.22 3.60
C TYR A 160 0.37 -10.29 2.88
N GLY A 161 0.78 -9.69 1.76
CA GLY A 161 -0.04 -8.73 1.01
C GLY A 161 -0.67 -9.30 -0.26
N ILE A 162 -0.48 -10.59 -0.52
CA ILE A 162 -1.11 -11.28 -1.66
C ILE A 162 -2.48 -11.81 -1.21
N ASP A 163 -3.51 -11.51 -1.99
CA ASP A 163 -4.85 -12.05 -1.79
C ASP A 163 -5.01 -13.48 -2.33
N GLU A 164 -6.20 -14.06 -2.15
CA GLU A 164 -6.54 -15.39 -2.64
C GLU A 164 -6.42 -15.53 -4.17
N ALA A 165 -6.52 -14.42 -4.90
CA ALA A 165 -6.39 -14.36 -6.36
C ALA A 165 -4.93 -14.19 -6.83
N GLY A 166 -3.97 -14.08 -5.92
CA GLY A 166 -2.56 -13.88 -6.25
C GLY A 166 -2.19 -12.41 -6.54
N VAL A 167 -3.10 -11.46 -6.30
CA VAL A 167 -2.87 -10.03 -6.52
C VAL A 167 -2.27 -9.42 -5.27
N TYR A 168 -1.18 -8.68 -5.43
CA TYR A 168 -0.56 -7.95 -4.33
C TYR A 168 -1.29 -6.63 -4.08
N GLU A 169 -1.80 -6.46 -2.86
CA GLU A 169 -2.30 -5.19 -2.37
C GLU A 169 -1.16 -4.45 -1.63
N CYS A 170 -0.82 -3.26 -2.09
CA CYS A 170 0.22 -2.47 -1.45
C CYS A 170 -0.25 -1.99 -0.07
N SER A 171 0.38 -2.49 0.99
CA SER A 171 0.12 -2.09 2.40
C SER A 171 0.32 -0.60 2.73
N ILE A 172 0.81 0.20 1.78
CA ILE A 172 1.00 1.65 1.92
C ILE A 172 -0.03 2.41 1.09
N CYS A 173 -0.33 1.98 -0.12
CA CYS A 173 -1.37 2.61 -0.93
C CYS A 173 -2.77 2.12 -0.61
N PHE A 174 -2.90 0.93 0.01
CA PHE A 174 -4.15 0.19 0.17
C PHE A 174 -4.87 0.01 -1.16
N ALA A 175 -4.10 -0.41 -2.17
CA ALA A 175 -4.56 -0.60 -3.53
C ALA A 175 -3.76 -1.71 -4.22
N PRO A 176 -4.37 -2.45 -5.16
CA PRO A 176 -3.66 -3.39 -6.01
C PRO A 176 -2.44 -2.74 -6.67
N ALA A 177 -1.30 -3.40 -6.62
CA ALA A 177 -0.05 -2.88 -7.17
C ALA A 177 0.72 -3.97 -7.91
N GLU A 178 1.20 -3.61 -9.09
CA GLU A 178 2.12 -4.44 -9.88
C GLU A 178 3.58 -4.08 -9.58
N PHE A 179 4.53 -4.85 -10.11
CA PHE A 179 5.96 -4.64 -9.95
C PHE A 179 6.60 -4.03 -11.20
N VAL A 180 7.60 -3.17 -11.00
CA VAL A 180 8.47 -2.70 -12.08
C VAL A 180 9.38 -3.87 -12.46
N ALA A 181 9.31 -4.34 -13.70
CA ALA A 181 9.97 -5.56 -14.13
C ALA A 181 11.50 -5.51 -13.88
N ARG A 182 11.97 -6.37 -12.97
CA ARG A 182 13.29 -7.00 -13.01
C ARG A 182 13.02 -8.51 -13.07
N ASN A 183 13.21 -9.13 -14.24
CA ASN A 183 13.04 -10.58 -14.51
C ASN A 183 11.95 -11.28 -13.66
N LEU A 184 10.68 -11.03 -14.00
CA LEU A 184 9.49 -11.61 -13.36
C LEU A 184 9.41 -13.15 -13.50
N LEU A 185 10.17 -13.74 -14.43
CA LEU A 185 10.10 -15.16 -14.81
C LEU A 185 10.47 -16.16 -13.70
N LEU A 186 11.11 -15.71 -12.61
CA LEU A 186 11.52 -16.60 -11.51
C LEU A 186 10.68 -16.46 -10.23
N MET A 187 9.85 -15.41 -10.10
CA MET A 187 9.22 -15.08 -8.81
C MET A 187 7.82 -15.65 -8.62
N THR A 188 7.00 -15.70 -9.66
CA THR A 188 5.63 -16.22 -9.58
C THR A 188 5.59 -17.72 -9.32
N LYS A 189 6.50 -18.50 -9.93
CA LYS A 189 6.64 -19.94 -9.62
C LYS A 189 7.10 -20.20 -8.19
N ALA A 190 8.14 -19.49 -7.72
CA ALA A 190 8.74 -19.77 -6.42
C ALA A 190 7.88 -19.37 -5.20
N CYS A 191 6.99 -18.37 -5.32
CA CYS A 191 6.04 -18.02 -4.25
C CYS A 191 4.83 -18.94 -4.21
N LEU A 192 4.22 -19.26 -5.36
CA LEU A 192 3.05 -20.16 -5.43
C LEU A 192 3.41 -21.60 -5.02
N GLU A 193 4.60 -22.08 -5.37
CA GLU A 193 5.08 -23.41 -4.98
C GLU A 193 5.36 -23.50 -3.46
N LYS A 194 5.84 -22.42 -2.83
CA LYS A 194 6.09 -22.39 -1.37
C LYS A 194 4.79 -22.37 -0.56
N VAL A 195 3.76 -21.64 -1.01
CA VAL A 195 2.44 -21.63 -0.35
C VAL A 195 1.74 -23.00 -0.49
N SER A 196 1.91 -23.70 -1.61
CA SER A 196 1.40 -25.08 -1.76
C SER A 196 2.13 -26.10 -0.88
N SER A 197 3.43 -25.88 -0.60
CA SER A 197 4.24 -26.79 0.24
C SER A 197 4.01 -26.65 1.75
N THR A 198 3.48 -25.51 2.21
CA THR A 198 3.14 -25.29 3.62
C THR A 198 1.74 -25.76 3.98
N VAL A 199 0.81 -25.80 3.01
CA VAL A 199 -0.56 -26.33 3.23
C VAL A 199 -0.59 -27.88 3.21
N SER A 200 0.39 -28.53 2.58
CA SER A 200 0.47 -29.99 2.50
C SER A 200 1.12 -30.70 3.70
N LYS A 201 1.64 -29.96 4.70
CA LYS A 201 2.29 -30.54 5.89
C LYS A 201 1.41 -30.62 7.14
N GLY A 202 0.12 -30.38 7.02
CA GLY A 202 -0.83 -30.36 8.15
C GLY A 202 -2.11 -31.16 7.90
N ARG A 203 -2.01 -32.42 7.42
CA ARG A 203 -3.14 -33.36 7.49
C ARG A 203 -2.70 -34.81 7.23
N GLU A 204 -2.06 -35.42 8.21
CA GLU A 204 -2.19 -36.87 8.42
C GLU A 204 -3.21 -37.08 9.53
N ILE A 205 -4.36 -37.68 9.18
CA ILE A 205 -5.15 -38.67 9.91
C ILE A 205 -6.35 -39.03 9.01
N GLY A 206 -6.47 -40.31 8.66
CA GLY A 206 -7.77 -40.95 8.40
C GLY A 206 -8.15 -41.27 6.95
N MET A 207 -7.83 -42.51 6.54
CA MET A 207 -8.64 -43.47 5.76
C MET A 207 -9.53 -43.02 4.58
N GLY A 208 -9.39 -43.72 3.44
CA GLY A 208 -10.51 -43.90 2.50
C GLY A 208 -10.13 -44.16 1.05
N ILE A 209 -10.28 -45.41 0.63
CA ILE A 209 -10.04 -45.97 -0.71
C ILE A 209 -11.00 -45.39 -1.77
N ALA A 210 -10.51 -45.01 -2.96
CA ALA A 210 -11.15 -45.30 -4.25
C ALA A 210 -10.29 -44.90 -5.47
N LYS A 211 -9.90 -45.89 -6.27
CA LYS A 211 -9.38 -45.76 -7.64
C LYS A 211 -10.45 -45.22 -8.59
N LYS A 212 -10.09 -44.32 -9.50
CA LYS A 212 -10.56 -44.37 -10.90
C LYS A 212 -9.60 -43.65 -11.87
N LYS A 213 -9.29 -44.36 -12.95
CA LYS A 213 -8.46 -44.00 -14.12
C LYS A 213 -9.22 -43.09 -15.10
N GLY A 214 -8.46 -42.34 -15.91
CA GLY A 214 -8.87 -41.70 -17.17
C GLY A 214 -8.05 -40.43 -17.38
N GLU A 215 -6.87 -40.44 -18.00
CA GLU A 215 -6.55 -40.51 -19.45
C GLU A 215 -7.28 -39.49 -20.35
N GLY A 216 -6.50 -38.65 -21.04
CA GLY A 216 -6.93 -37.77 -22.14
C GLY A 216 -6.23 -36.39 -22.13
N SER A 217 -4.98 -36.25 -22.57
CA SER A 217 -4.54 -36.05 -23.97
C SER A 217 -4.86 -34.66 -24.57
N GLY A 218 -3.82 -33.81 -24.66
CA GLY A 218 -3.41 -33.13 -25.91
C GLY A 218 -4.03 -31.77 -26.26
N ARG A 219 -3.22 -30.70 -26.29
CA ARG A 219 -2.51 -30.23 -27.51
C ARG A 219 -2.01 -28.79 -27.32
N ASP A 220 -0.75 -28.63 -27.70
CA ASP A 220 -0.08 -27.39 -28.07
C ASP A 220 -0.81 -26.66 -29.20
N VAL A 221 -0.95 -25.34 -29.07
CA VAL A 221 -0.83 -24.41 -30.20
C VAL A 221 -0.15 -23.14 -29.68
N GLY A 222 1.11 -22.96 -30.04
CA GLY A 222 1.83 -21.70 -29.84
C GLY A 222 1.38 -20.65 -30.84
N LEU A 223 1.48 -19.37 -30.47
CA LEU A 223 1.61 -18.24 -31.39
C LEU A 223 2.33 -17.10 -30.64
N SER A 224 3.44 -16.68 -31.23
CA SER A 224 4.35 -15.59 -30.82
C SER A 224 3.70 -14.19 -30.89
N PRO A 225 4.32 -13.16 -30.27
CA PRO A 225 3.67 -11.89 -29.93
C PRO A 225 3.88 -10.79 -30.99
N PRO A 226 3.07 -9.71 -31.00
CA PRO A 226 3.39 -8.53 -31.78
C PRO A 226 4.27 -7.56 -30.99
N ILE A 227 5.36 -7.18 -31.64
CA ILE A 227 6.25 -6.06 -31.38
C ILE A 227 5.47 -4.76 -31.56
N VAL A 228 5.59 -3.81 -30.62
CA VAL A 228 5.28 -2.40 -30.88
C VAL A 228 6.41 -1.53 -30.33
N ASN A 229 7.19 -0.99 -31.27
CA ASN A 229 8.08 0.15 -31.09
C ASN A 229 7.25 1.42 -30.90
N LEU A 230 7.52 2.21 -29.87
CA LEU A 230 7.19 3.64 -29.89
C LEU A 230 8.33 4.46 -29.26
N ARG A 231 8.60 5.55 -29.97
CA ARG A 231 9.70 6.52 -29.85
C ARG A 231 9.64 7.34 -28.58
#